data_AF-A0A395IS20-F1
#
_entry.id   AF-A0A395IS20-F1
#
_cell.length_a   1.000
_cell.length_b   1.000
_cell.length_c   1.000
_cell.angle_alpha   90.00
_cell.angle_beta   90.00
_cell.angle_gamma   90.00
#
_symmetry.space_group_name_H-M   'P 1'
#
loop_
_entity.id
_entity.type
_entity.pdbx_description
1 polymer ?
#
loop_
_entity_poly.entity_id
_entity_poly.type
_entity_poly.pdbx_seq_one_letter_code
_entity_poly.pdbx_strand_id
1 'polypeptide(L)'
;MANDKPFKVVIIGGSVAGLVLGNMLQLNGIDFIILEAYPKIAPQVGASIGLLPNGNRILDQLGLFDTILGLAPPVEKFNFRNSKGERIAGHSGMRNSFVQRHGYPILFLDRQSVLQVLYDNIRDKSKVITEKRLVKVDMNEKGILATMTDGSEFSGDVLPLAIYLQESIKPLLATTVVSLAFQTPLRGLNLGICIRFSAIRTRTSSMAAQKAVSIGFYLFKNPQTFYGPDIPRYTKEDEAKVLKEHENDPITPEISFKVLQERKITSTLTALPEYVYKKWYYERIVTIGDSAHKFNPIGGHGGNAAFETSAAFVNSLELRESRVTTLKDASHEQQRTEAMEDSLHKFIALTLLPITDTEDVMFNFSGNQPYAEKLDMVELPPRPKLIPYKDELANPPALRGSVGWWQMLLYVFIAISAYYGMWVRSKNEGLADQFAAILRSPRLAAKSDDSLGMLSLYFFGVLIQPVSIWLVEACRKRNDMNLVAMPTVWFALSQWLALVLSYHYSIRDTLCFPTLSLTGGRFHV
;
A
#
# COMPACT_ATOMS: atom_id res chain seq x y z
N MET A 1 -25.07 -8.81 -17.32
CA MET A 1 -23.66 -8.79 -17.79
C MET A 1 -23.05 -7.51 -17.27
N ALA A 2 -22.23 -7.59 -16.23
CA ALA A 2 -21.48 -6.43 -15.72
C ALA A 2 -20.42 -6.05 -16.77
N ASN A 3 -20.16 -4.75 -16.92
CA ASN A 3 -19.32 -4.19 -17.96
C ASN A 3 -17.85 -4.61 -17.75
N ASP A 4 -17.36 -5.65 -18.46
CA ASP A 4 -15.98 -6.18 -18.44
C ASP A 4 -14.92 -5.21 -19.00
N LYS A 5 -15.23 -3.90 -19.08
CA LYS A 5 -14.26 -2.92 -19.57
C LYS A 5 -13.28 -2.58 -18.44
N PRO A 6 -11.96 -2.75 -18.64
CA PRO A 6 -10.97 -2.36 -17.64
C PRO A 6 -11.04 -0.85 -17.39
N PHE A 7 -10.92 -0.47 -16.13
CA PHE A 7 -10.94 0.93 -15.70
C PHE A 7 -9.80 1.72 -16.37
N LYS A 8 -10.15 2.86 -16.99
CA LYS A 8 -9.23 3.66 -17.78
C LYS A 8 -9.19 5.12 -17.35
N VAL A 9 -7.98 5.65 -17.17
CA VAL A 9 -7.74 7.04 -16.78
C VAL A 9 -7.29 7.88 -17.98
N VAL A 10 -7.95 9.01 -18.25
CA VAL A 10 -7.53 9.95 -19.30
C VAL A 10 -6.85 11.16 -18.65
N ILE A 11 -5.54 11.25 -18.77
CA ILE A 11 -4.72 12.29 -18.14
C ILE A 11 -4.52 13.42 -19.14
N ILE A 12 -4.88 14.65 -18.75
CA ILE A 12 -4.67 15.84 -19.57
C ILE A 12 -3.45 16.61 -19.06
N GLY A 13 -2.40 16.62 -19.89
CA GLY A 13 -1.11 17.26 -19.64
C GLY A 13 0.01 16.25 -19.37
N GLY A 14 1.05 16.28 -20.19
CA GLY A 14 2.33 15.57 -20.02
C GLY A 14 3.32 16.32 -19.14
N SER A 15 2.82 17.01 -18.11
CA SER A 15 3.65 17.70 -17.12
C SER A 15 4.25 16.72 -16.11
N VAL A 16 5.00 17.23 -15.13
CA VAL A 16 5.54 16.43 -14.03
C VAL A 16 4.43 15.61 -13.35
N ALA A 17 3.28 16.23 -13.06
CA ALA A 17 2.14 15.55 -12.42
C ALA A 17 1.59 14.42 -13.30
N GLY A 18 1.36 14.69 -14.59
CA GLY A 18 0.78 13.73 -15.52
C GLY A 18 1.68 12.53 -15.80
N LEU A 19 2.99 12.76 -16.01
CA LEU A 19 3.95 11.67 -16.21
C LEU A 19 4.14 10.82 -14.96
N VAL A 20 4.18 11.44 -13.78
CA VAL A 20 4.26 10.68 -12.51
C VAL A 20 3.02 9.85 -12.28
N LEU A 21 1.84 10.43 -12.55
CA LEU A 21 0.59 9.70 -12.46
C LEU A 21 0.57 8.50 -13.42
N GLY A 22 0.98 8.67 -14.68
CA GLY A 22 1.10 7.56 -15.63
C GLY A 22 2.06 6.47 -15.14
N ASN A 23 3.19 6.86 -14.54
CA ASN A 23 4.15 5.93 -13.94
C ASN A 23 3.56 5.14 -12.76
N MET A 24 2.72 5.77 -11.92
CA MET A 24 2.04 5.09 -10.82
C MET A 24 0.92 4.18 -11.31
N LEU A 25 0.13 4.60 -12.30
CA LEU A 25 -0.95 3.80 -12.87
C LEU A 25 -0.42 2.55 -13.55
N GLN A 26 0.67 2.64 -14.33
CA GLN A 26 1.28 1.44 -14.95
C GLN A 26 1.79 0.43 -13.90
N LEU A 27 2.31 0.91 -12.77
CA LEU A 27 2.80 0.02 -11.70
C LEU A 27 1.66 -0.74 -11.03
N ASN A 28 0.47 -0.14 -10.99
CA ASN A 28 -0.73 -0.73 -10.42
C ASN A 28 -1.62 -1.43 -11.48
N GLY A 29 -1.15 -1.59 -12.71
CA GLY A 29 -1.89 -2.28 -13.77
C GLY A 29 -3.15 -1.57 -14.25
N ILE A 30 -3.31 -0.27 -13.95
CA ILE A 30 -4.48 0.53 -14.35
C ILE A 30 -4.24 1.10 -15.76
N ASP A 31 -5.21 0.97 -16.66
CA ASP A 31 -5.09 1.52 -18.02
C ASP A 31 -5.15 3.06 -18.00
N PHE A 32 -4.34 3.71 -18.83
CA PHE A 32 -4.33 5.17 -18.92
C PHE A 32 -3.95 5.68 -20.30
N ILE A 33 -4.14 6.97 -20.51
CA ILE A 33 -3.58 7.70 -21.65
C ILE A 33 -3.22 9.13 -21.23
N ILE A 34 -2.07 9.63 -21.65
CA ILE A 34 -1.60 10.99 -21.39
C ILE A 34 -1.72 11.79 -22.69
N LEU A 35 -2.46 12.89 -22.63
CA LEU A 35 -2.69 13.79 -23.74
C LEU A 35 -1.98 15.11 -23.47
N GLU A 36 -0.90 15.38 -24.22
CA GLU A 36 -0.10 16.60 -24.12
C GLU A 36 -0.45 17.56 -25.25
N ALA A 37 -0.67 18.83 -24.92
CA ALA A 37 -1.08 19.84 -25.89
C ALA A 37 0.06 20.29 -26.82
N TYR A 38 1.31 20.20 -26.37
CA TYR A 38 2.49 20.58 -27.14
C TYR A 38 3.10 19.39 -27.91
N PRO A 39 3.89 19.64 -28.97
CA PRO A 39 4.52 18.58 -29.77
C PRO A 39 5.66 17.83 -29.06
N LYS A 40 6.13 18.31 -27.89
CA LYS A 40 7.28 17.73 -27.18
C LYS A 40 7.00 17.64 -25.68
N ILE A 41 7.17 16.45 -25.08
CA ILE A 41 6.92 16.15 -23.66
C ILE A 41 7.95 16.75 -22.72
N ALA A 42 9.22 16.78 -23.12
CA ALA A 42 10.33 17.36 -22.34
C ALA A 42 11.00 18.50 -23.13
N PRO A 43 10.34 19.67 -23.29
CA PRO A 43 10.94 20.79 -24.00
C PRO A 43 11.97 21.49 -23.10
N GLN A 44 13.04 22.01 -23.73
CA GLN A 44 14.12 22.73 -23.03
C GLN A 44 13.68 24.17 -22.72
N VAL A 45 12.75 24.34 -21.78
CA VAL A 45 12.13 25.63 -21.45
C VAL A 45 12.74 26.34 -20.23
N GLY A 46 13.85 25.84 -19.68
CA GLY A 46 14.70 26.64 -18.79
C GLY A 46 14.23 26.82 -17.34
N ALA A 47 13.32 25.99 -16.85
CA ALA A 47 12.92 25.99 -15.44
C ALA A 47 13.67 24.90 -14.66
N SER A 48 14.06 25.19 -13.43
CA SER A 48 14.57 24.17 -12.51
C SER A 48 13.44 23.54 -11.70
N ILE A 49 13.72 22.38 -11.14
CA ILE A 49 12.85 21.71 -10.19
C ILE A 49 13.68 21.35 -8.96
N GLY A 50 13.13 21.66 -7.78
CA GLY A 50 13.66 21.18 -6.51
C GLY A 50 13.01 19.85 -6.19
N LEU A 51 13.80 18.80 -5.98
CA LEU A 51 13.32 17.52 -5.47
C LEU A 51 13.74 17.40 -4.00
N LEU A 52 12.73 17.31 -3.15
CA LEU A 52 12.83 17.26 -1.70
C LEU A 52 12.66 15.80 -1.23
N PRO A 53 12.96 15.48 0.04
CA PRO A 53 12.92 14.10 0.51
C PRO A 53 11.59 13.38 0.31
N ASN A 54 10.47 14.09 0.46
CA ASN A 54 9.13 13.55 0.25
C ASN A 54 8.89 13.14 -1.21
N GLY A 55 9.31 13.96 -2.17
CA GLY A 55 9.25 13.60 -3.59
C GLY A 55 10.26 12.52 -3.98
N ASN A 56 11.48 12.58 -3.43
CA ASN A 56 12.53 11.59 -3.68
C ASN A 56 12.14 10.19 -3.22
N ARG A 57 11.45 10.07 -2.08
CA ARG A 57 10.90 8.80 -1.61
C ARG A 57 9.93 8.17 -2.62
N ILE A 58 9.09 8.99 -3.25
CA ILE A 58 8.15 8.51 -4.28
C ILE A 58 8.90 8.11 -5.55
N LEU A 59 9.89 8.89 -5.98
CA LEU A 59 10.74 8.51 -7.12
C LEU A 59 11.47 7.19 -6.88
N ASP A 60 11.86 6.92 -5.63
CA ASP A 60 12.50 5.66 -5.25
C ASP A 60 11.52 4.47 -5.37
N GLN A 61 10.26 4.65 -4.94
CA GLN A 61 9.19 3.66 -5.20
C GLN A 61 8.94 3.41 -6.69
N LEU A 62 9.18 4.41 -7.55
CA LEU A 62 9.11 4.27 -9.00
C LEU A 62 10.38 3.66 -9.62
N GLY A 63 11.44 3.43 -8.83
CA GLY A 63 12.75 2.94 -9.29
C GLY A 63 13.57 3.99 -10.03
N LEU A 64 13.27 5.28 -9.86
CA LEU A 64 13.88 6.38 -10.62
C LEU A 64 14.84 7.25 -9.81
N PHE A 65 14.90 7.06 -8.50
CA PHE A 65 15.68 7.93 -7.62
C PHE A 65 17.19 7.91 -7.94
N ASP A 66 17.80 6.74 -8.13
CA ASP A 66 19.24 6.64 -8.43
C ASP A 66 19.60 7.29 -9.77
N THR A 67 18.76 7.11 -10.79
CA THR A 67 18.92 7.79 -12.09
C THR A 67 18.90 9.30 -11.92
N ILE A 68 17.93 9.83 -11.16
CA ILE A 68 17.81 11.26 -10.88
C ILE A 68 19.00 11.78 -10.05
N LEU A 69 19.45 11.01 -9.05
CA LEU A 69 20.60 11.33 -8.21
C LEU A 69 21.90 11.43 -9.03
N GLY A 70 22.03 10.63 -10.10
CA GLY A 70 23.15 10.69 -11.04
C GLY A 70 23.21 11.97 -11.88
N LEU A 71 22.09 12.66 -12.06
CA LEU A 71 21.99 13.86 -12.92
C LEU A 71 22.49 15.13 -12.23
N ALA A 72 22.33 15.25 -10.91
CA ALA A 72 22.71 16.45 -10.18
C ALA A 72 23.27 16.13 -8.78
N PRO A 73 24.34 16.84 -8.34
CA PRO A 73 24.86 16.65 -6.99
C PRO A 73 23.84 17.14 -5.94
N PRO A 74 23.74 16.46 -4.79
CA PRO A 74 22.97 16.95 -3.65
C PRO A 74 23.37 18.35 -3.17
N VAL A 75 22.41 19.07 -2.60
CA VAL A 75 22.67 20.35 -1.94
C VAL A 75 23.51 20.12 -0.69
N GLU A 76 24.67 20.77 -0.64
CA GLU A 76 25.61 20.66 0.47
C GLU A 76 25.55 21.86 1.41
N LYS A 77 25.27 23.05 0.85
CA LYS A 77 25.24 24.31 1.60
C LYS A 77 24.02 25.16 1.26
N PHE A 78 23.40 25.73 2.28
CA PHE A 78 22.45 26.83 2.14
C PHE A 78 23.09 28.14 2.59
N ASN A 79 22.97 29.19 1.80
CA ASN A 79 23.37 30.55 2.19
C ASN A 79 22.18 31.50 2.10
N PHE A 80 21.94 32.23 3.17
CA PHE A 80 20.97 33.30 3.23
C PHE A 80 21.70 34.63 3.08
N ARG A 81 21.26 35.44 2.12
CA ARG A 81 21.84 36.75 1.82
C ARG A 81 20.80 37.87 1.93
N ASN A 82 21.26 39.06 2.31
CA ASN A 82 20.45 40.27 2.36
C ASN A 82 20.34 40.92 0.95
N SER A 83 19.64 42.06 0.87
CA SER A 83 19.46 42.82 -0.38
C SER A 83 20.73 43.48 -0.93
N LYS A 84 21.82 43.51 -0.16
CA LYS A 84 23.15 43.97 -0.62
C LYS A 84 24.03 42.80 -1.09
N GLY A 85 23.50 41.58 -1.09
CA GLY A 85 24.25 40.36 -1.41
C GLY A 85 25.14 39.86 -0.26
N GLU A 86 25.14 40.50 0.91
CA GLU A 86 25.95 40.09 2.06
C GLU A 86 25.34 38.84 2.73
N ARG A 87 26.19 37.92 3.19
CA ARG A 87 25.73 36.68 3.84
C ARG A 87 25.24 36.97 5.25
N ILE A 88 23.95 36.73 5.50
CA ILE A 88 23.32 36.80 6.82
C ILE A 88 23.60 35.51 7.60
N ALA A 89 23.39 34.36 6.95
CA ALA A 89 23.53 33.05 7.57
C ALA A 89 23.92 32.00 6.53
N GLY A 90 24.42 30.86 6.97
CA GLY A 90 24.48 29.69 6.10
C GLY A 90 24.79 28.42 6.85
N HIS A 91 24.32 27.32 6.28
CA HIS A 91 24.36 25.99 6.88
C HIS A 91 25.09 25.06 5.91
N SER A 92 26.07 24.31 6.42
CA SER A 92 26.81 23.27 5.70
C SER A 92 26.39 21.89 6.19
N GLY A 93 26.75 20.84 5.44
CA GLY A 93 26.35 19.46 5.79
C GLY A 93 24.87 19.19 5.50
N MET A 94 24.25 19.97 4.60
CA MET A 94 22.83 19.86 4.30
C MET A 94 22.47 18.47 3.78
N ARG A 95 23.30 17.90 2.90
CA ARG A 95 23.15 16.55 2.38
C ARG A 95 23.01 15.53 3.52
N ASN A 96 24.01 15.45 4.39
CA ASN A 96 24.06 14.47 5.46
C ASN A 96 22.90 14.66 6.44
N SER A 97 22.58 15.91 6.82
CA SER A 97 21.46 16.19 7.73
C SER A 97 20.11 15.75 7.14
N PHE A 98 19.85 16.02 5.86
CA PHE A 98 18.59 15.61 5.23
C PHE A 98 18.49 14.10 5.06
N VAL A 99 19.57 13.44 4.65
CA VAL A 99 19.62 11.98 4.55
C VAL A 99 19.42 11.32 5.91
N GLN A 100 20.06 11.79 6.97
CA GLN A 100 19.89 11.21 8.32
C GLN A 100 18.47 11.37 8.86
N ARG A 101 17.77 12.47 8.53
CA ARG A 101 16.42 12.76 9.05
C ARG A 101 15.31 12.10 8.25
N HIS A 102 15.49 12.02 6.93
CA HIS A 102 14.40 11.66 6.01
C HIS A 102 14.75 10.52 5.06
N GLY A 103 15.99 10.02 5.07
CA GLY A 103 16.50 9.00 4.14
C GLY A 103 17.00 9.56 2.80
N TYR A 104 16.60 10.78 2.42
CA TYR A 104 16.86 11.34 1.09
C TYR A 104 17.43 12.77 1.16
N PRO A 105 18.30 13.17 0.20
CA PRO A 105 18.84 14.52 0.11
C PRO A 105 17.86 15.50 -0.56
N ILE A 106 18.28 16.76 -0.67
CA ILE A 106 17.65 17.75 -1.56
C ILE A 106 18.45 17.81 -2.87
N LEU A 107 17.76 17.75 -4.00
CA LEU A 107 18.33 17.89 -5.34
C LEU A 107 17.73 19.13 -6.01
N PHE A 108 18.55 19.86 -6.75
CA PHE A 108 18.07 20.81 -7.75
C PHE A 108 18.63 20.38 -9.09
N LEU A 109 17.76 20.32 -10.09
CA LEU A 109 18.09 19.92 -11.44
C LEU A 109 17.23 20.64 -12.46
N ASP A 110 17.60 20.54 -13.72
CA ASP A 110 16.80 20.99 -14.84
C ASP A 110 15.48 20.19 -14.91
N ARG A 111 14.35 20.90 -15.09
CA ARG A 111 13.02 20.26 -15.14
C ARG A 111 12.88 19.33 -16.34
N GLN A 112 13.50 19.66 -17.48
CA GLN A 112 13.45 18.83 -18.68
C GLN A 112 14.04 17.43 -18.38
N SER A 113 15.11 17.36 -17.60
CA SER A 113 15.78 16.12 -17.24
C SER A 113 14.88 15.22 -16.40
N VAL A 114 14.12 15.80 -15.46
CA VAL A 114 13.10 15.05 -14.69
C VAL A 114 11.96 14.58 -15.58
N LEU A 115 11.44 15.43 -16.46
CA LEU A 115 10.40 15.04 -17.42
C LEU A 115 10.87 13.91 -18.34
N GLN A 116 12.11 13.98 -18.80
CA GLN A 116 12.70 12.96 -19.67
C GLN A 116 12.80 11.62 -18.95
N VAL A 117 13.34 11.58 -17.73
CA VAL A 117 13.42 10.34 -16.93
C VAL A 117 12.03 9.75 -16.66
N LEU A 118 11.05 10.59 -16.30
CA LEU A 118 9.68 10.14 -16.07
C LEU A 118 9.02 9.61 -17.36
N TYR A 119 9.23 10.30 -18.48
CA TYR A 119 8.72 9.88 -19.78
C TYR A 119 9.36 8.56 -20.21
N ASP A 120 10.68 8.43 -20.07
CA ASP A 120 11.44 7.25 -20.47
C ASP A 120 11.02 6.00 -19.70
N ASN A 121 10.58 6.15 -18.44
CA ASN A 121 10.07 5.05 -17.62
C ASN A 121 8.66 4.56 -17.98
N ILE A 122 7.88 5.31 -18.77
CA ILE A 122 6.59 4.82 -19.28
C ILE A 122 6.86 3.69 -20.29
N ARG A 123 6.37 2.48 -20.02
CA ARG A 123 6.70 1.29 -20.82
C ARG A 123 6.15 1.36 -22.25
N ASP A 124 4.90 1.78 -22.40
CA ASP A 124 4.23 1.91 -23.69
C ASP A 124 4.14 3.38 -24.10
N LYS A 125 5.00 3.80 -25.05
CA LYS A 125 5.02 5.19 -25.53
C LYS A 125 3.77 5.58 -26.30
N SER A 126 2.99 4.64 -26.83
CA SER A 126 1.72 4.94 -27.51
C SER A 126 0.66 5.52 -26.56
N LYS A 127 0.85 5.33 -25.25
CA LYS A 127 0.00 5.91 -24.20
C LYS A 127 0.23 7.40 -24.00
N VAL A 128 1.27 7.99 -24.61
CA VAL A 128 1.59 9.42 -24.49
C VAL A 128 1.46 10.07 -25.86
N ILE A 129 0.37 10.82 -26.05
CA ILE A 129 0.03 11.44 -27.34
C ILE A 129 0.20 12.96 -27.23
N THR A 130 1.07 13.50 -28.07
CA THR A 130 1.33 14.94 -28.18
C THR A 130 0.34 15.62 -29.13
N GLU A 131 0.34 16.95 -29.13
CA GLU A 131 -0.54 17.77 -29.97
C GLU A 131 -2.04 17.54 -29.72
N LYS A 132 -2.39 17.08 -28.51
CA LYS A 132 -3.76 16.82 -28.05
C LYS A 132 -4.15 17.86 -27.01
N ARG A 133 -4.70 18.98 -27.49
CA ARG A 133 -5.26 20.02 -26.62
C ARG A 133 -6.74 19.75 -26.37
N LEU A 134 -7.10 19.60 -25.11
CA LEU A 134 -8.50 19.45 -24.70
C LEU A 134 -9.32 20.71 -25.02
N VAL A 135 -10.50 20.52 -25.60
CA VAL A 135 -11.49 21.57 -25.87
C VAL A 135 -12.76 21.35 -25.07
N LYS A 136 -13.22 20.11 -24.98
CA LYS A 136 -14.50 19.77 -24.37
C LYS A 136 -14.42 18.46 -23.60
N VAL A 137 -15.17 18.38 -22.50
CA VAL A 137 -15.39 17.15 -21.76
C VAL A 137 -16.89 16.94 -21.63
N ASP A 138 -17.37 15.82 -22.15
CA ASP A 138 -18.73 15.32 -21.90
C ASP A 138 -18.66 14.18 -20.87
N MET A 139 -19.63 14.13 -19.96
CA MET A 139 -19.68 13.14 -18.89
C MET A 139 -21.05 12.47 -18.85
N ASN A 140 -21.05 11.17 -18.59
CA ASN A 140 -22.25 10.40 -18.34
C ASN A 140 -21.99 9.31 -17.27
N GLU A 141 -23.01 8.53 -16.95
CA GLU A 141 -22.90 7.45 -15.96
C GLU A 141 -21.85 6.40 -16.33
N LYS A 142 -21.58 6.21 -17.63
CA LYS A 142 -20.65 5.20 -18.18
C LYS A 142 -19.20 5.69 -18.27
N GLY A 143 -18.92 6.98 -18.07
CA GLY A 143 -17.57 7.51 -18.12
C GLY A 143 -17.48 8.95 -18.63
N ILE A 144 -16.31 9.28 -19.15
CA ILE A 144 -15.96 10.59 -19.71
C ILE A 144 -15.64 10.44 -21.21
N LEU A 145 -15.88 11.51 -21.97
CA LEU A 145 -15.44 11.68 -23.34
C LEU A 145 -14.74 13.03 -23.46
N ALA A 146 -13.44 12.99 -23.75
CA ALA A 146 -12.61 14.17 -23.93
C ALA A 146 -12.40 14.44 -25.42
N THR A 147 -12.83 15.61 -25.90
CA THR A 147 -12.68 16.05 -27.29
C THR A 147 -11.51 17.01 -27.42
N MET A 148 -10.64 16.74 -28.39
CA MET A 148 -9.42 17.51 -28.66
C MET A 148 -9.63 18.56 -29.77
N THR A 149 -8.69 19.49 -29.92
CA THR A 149 -8.74 20.55 -30.94
C THR A 149 -8.77 20.04 -32.38
N ASP A 150 -8.22 18.86 -32.65
CA ASP A 150 -8.22 18.24 -33.97
C ASP A 150 -9.47 17.37 -34.23
N GLY A 151 -10.44 17.40 -33.32
CA GLY A 151 -11.67 16.60 -33.38
C GLY A 151 -11.50 15.16 -32.90
N SER A 152 -10.29 14.73 -32.52
CA SER A 152 -10.11 13.38 -31.94
C SER A 152 -10.73 13.28 -30.55
N GLU A 153 -11.25 12.10 -30.22
CA GLU A 153 -11.97 11.85 -28.97
C GLU A 153 -11.36 10.70 -28.18
N PHE A 154 -11.32 10.85 -26.86
CA PHE A 154 -10.77 9.86 -25.94
C PHE A 154 -11.74 9.58 -24.80
N SER A 155 -12.14 8.31 -24.67
CA SER A 155 -13.01 7.87 -23.59
C SER A 155 -12.24 7.20 -22.44
N GLY A 156 -12.76 7.37 -21.22
CA GLY A 156 -12.27 6.74 -20.00
C GLY A 156 -13.29 6.81 -18.87
N ASP A 157 -12.87 6.51 -17.65
CA ASP A 157 -13.71 6.50 -16.45
C ASP A 157 -13.48 7.71 -15.55
N VAL A 158 -12.24 8.25 -15.54
CA VAL A 158 -11.82 9.42 -14.75
C VAL A 158 -10.86 10.29 -15.57
N LEU A 159 -10.97 11.63 -15.40
CA LEU A 159 -10.17 12.64 -16.08
C LEU A 159 -9.29 13.43 -15.09
N PRO A 160 -8.03 13.03 -14.86
CA PRO A 160 -7.09 13.87 -14.13
C PRO A 160 -6.60 15.03 -15.00
N LEU A 161 -6.81 16.24 -14.52
CA LEU A 161 -6.34 17.48 -15.12
C LEU A 161 -5.05 17.92 -14.44
N ALA A 162 -3.94 17.76 -15.16
CA ALA A 162 -2.62 18.25 -14.79
C ALA A 162 -2.27 19.57 -15.51
N ILE A 163 -3.28 20.23 -16.09
CA ILE A 163 -3.21 21.56 -16.72
C ILE A 163 -4.02 22.61 -15.95
N TYR A 164 -3.54 23.84 -15.92
CA TYR A 164 -4.25 24.96 -15.31
C TYR A 164 -5.46 25.35 -16.16
N LEU A 165 -6.68 25.21 -15.63
CA LEU A 165 -7.89 25.72 -16.25
C LEU A 165 -8.20 27.11 -15.68
N GLN A 166 -8.18 28.12 -16.56
CA GLN A 166 -8.28 29.52 -16.17
C GLN A 166 -9.72 29.98 -15.82
N GLU A 167 -10.74 29.17 -16.10
CA GLU A 167 -12.08 29.70 -16.40
C GLU A 167 -13.07 29.87 -15.23
N SER A 168 -12.74 29.57 -13.97
CA SER A 168 -13.81 29.57 -12.93
C SER A 168 -13.48 30.19 -11.57
N ILE A 169 -12.33 30.82 -11.40
CA ILE A 169 -11.97 31.48 -10.14
C ILE A 169 -11.43 32.89 -10.42
N LYS A 170 -11.44 33.77 -9.41
CA LYS A 170 -10.65 35.00 -9.37
C LYS A 170 -9.26 34.70 -8.77
N PRO A 171 -8.30 34.09 -9.52
CA PRO A 171 -6.93 33.93 -9.06
C PRO A 171 -6.35 35.28 -8.64
N LEU A 172 -5.55 35.28 -7.59
CA LEU A 172 -4.84 36.46 -7.11
C LEU A 172 -3.43 36.46 -7.68
N LEU A 173 -2.99 37.56 -8.29
CA LEU A 173 -1.58 37.76 -8.66
C LEU A 173 -0.99 38.91 -7.85
N ALA A 174 -0.18 38.59 -6.85
CA ALA A 174 0.61 39.58 -6.11
C ALA A 174 2.07 39.66 -6.58
N THR A 175 2.57 38.64 -7.28
CA THR A 175 4.01 38.46 -7.54
C THR A 175 4.27 37.89 -8.94
N THR A 176 5.31 38.38 -9.58
CA THR A 176 5.80 37.87 -10.86
C THR A 176 7.16 37.23 -10.68
N VAL A 177 7.44 36.17 -11.44
CA VAL A 177 8.67 35.39 -11.31
C VAL A 177 9.44 35.43 -12.62
N VAL A 178 10.73 35.75 -12.54
CA VAL A 178 11.69 35.48 -13.60
C VAL A 178 12.40 34.17 -13.28
N SER A 179 12.21 33.16 -14.13
CA SER A 179 13.09 31.99 -14.17
C SER A 179 14.27 32.31 -15.07
N LEU A 180 15.49 32.13 -14.59
CA LEU A 180 16.72 32.40 -15.33
C LEU A 180 17.66 31.20 -15.24
N ALA A 181 18.05 30.65 -16.39
CA ALA A 181 19.11 29.66 -16.51
C ALA A 181 20.37 30.32 -17.11
N PHE A 182 21.53 30.08 -16.51
CA PHE A 182 22.80 30.70 -16.88
C PHE A 182 23.99 29.75 -16.71
N GLN A 183 25.09 30.01 -17.41
CA GLN A 183 26.29 29.16 -17.39
C GLN A 183 27.14 29.33 -16.12
N THR A 184 27.61 28.21 -15.57
CA THR A 184 28.57 28.12 -14.45
C THR A 184 29.90 27.49 -14.90
N PRO A 185 31.02 27.69 -14.18
CA PRO A 185 31.17 28.34 -12.86
C PRO A 185 31.16 29.87 -12.91
N LEU A 186 30.71 30.47 -11.81
CA LEU A 186 30.88 31.89 -11.49
C LEU A 186 31.66 32.02 -10.18
N ARG A 187 32.56 32.99 -10.10
CA ARG A 187 33.37 33.23 -8.89
C ARG A 187 32.46 33.50 -7.69
N GLY A 188 32.55 32.72 -6.62
CA GLY A 188 31.64 32.83 -5.47
C GLY A 188 30.32 32.05 -5.58
N LEU A 189 30.08 31.37 -6.71
CA LEU A 189 28.97 30.43 -6.93
C LEU A 189 29.49 29.02 -7.23
N ASN A 190 29.90 28.29 -6.19
CA ASN A 190 30.41 26.93 -6.34
C ASN A 190 29.26 25.90 -6.38
N LEU A 191 29.55 24.74 -6.98
CA LEU A 191 28.64 23.61 -7.11
C LEU A 191 28.08 23.12 -5.77
N GLY A 192 26.80 22.75 -5.74
CA GLY A 192 26.13 22.22 -4.53
C GLY A 192 25.77 23.30 -3.51
N ILE A 193 25.93 24.58 -3.86
CA ILE A 193 25.48 25.71 -3.04
C ILE A 193 24.11 26.15 -3.53
N CYS A 194 23.13 26.15 -2.63
CA CYS A 194 21.88 26.87 -2.82
C CYS A 194 21.95 28.21 -2.08
N ILE A 195 21.67 29.30 -2.80
CA ILE A 195 21.60 30.65 -2.25
C ILE A 195 20.14 31.08 -2.22
N ARG A 196 19.66 31.47 -1.03
CA ARG A 196 18.38 32.14 -0.86
C ARG A 196 18.60 33.59 -0.49
N PHE A 197 17.95 34.47 -1.23
CA PHE A 197 17.82 35.89 -0.91
C PHE A 197 16.53 36.09 -0.15
N SER A 198 16.63 36.66 1.04
CA SER A 198 15.48 37.18 1.76
C SER A 198 15.70 38.67 1.95
N ALA A 199 15.19 39.48 1.02
CA ALA A 199 14.99 40.89 1.32
C ALA A 199 13.66 40.98 2.08
N ILE A 200 13.77 41.09 3.40
CA ILE A 200 12.64 41.27 4.32
C ILE A 200 11.72 42.37 3.73
N ARG A 201 10.49 41.95 3.39
CA ARG A 201 9.31 42.71 2.96
C ARG A 201 9.09 43.06 1.47
N THR A 202 10.04 42.91 0.54
CA THR A 202 9.76 43.28 -0.88
C THR A 202 10.31 42.35 -1.96
N ARG A 203 11.33 41.51 -1.70
CA ARG A 203 11.95 40.64 -2.72
C ARG A 203 12.41 39.32 -2.11
N THR A 204 12.06 38.20 -2.72
CA THR A 204 12.59 36.88 -2.34
C THR A 204 13.10 36.19 -3.60
N SER A 205 14.27 35.58 -3.55
CA SER A 205 14.84 34.88 -4.70
C SER A 205 15.57 33.63 -4.22
N SER A 206 15.57 32.58 -5.04
CA SER A 206 16.25 31.33 -4.73
C SER A 206 17.02 30.85 -5.94
N MET A 207 18.26 30.44 -5.74
CA MET A 207 19.13 29.97 -6.81
C MET A 207 19.89 28.74 -6.34
N ALA A 208 20.05 27.77 -7.24
CA ALA A 208 20.86 26.58 -6.99
C ALA A 208 21.97 26.50 -8.02
N ALA A 209 23.21 26.46 -7.53
CA ALA A 209 24.39 26.31 -8.38
C ALA A 209 24.62 24.82 -8.72
N GLN A 210 24.49 24.46 -10.00
CA GLN A 210 24.68 23.09 -10.50
C GLN A 210 25.78 23.04 -11.57
N LYS A 211 26.20 21.81 -11.96
CA LYS A 211 27.43 21.49 -12.72
C LYS A 211 27.82 22.55 -13.78
N ALA A 212 27.14 22.57 -14.91
CA ALA A 212 27.47 23.44 -16.04
C ALA A 212 26.44 24.57 -16.25
N VAL A 213 25.23 24.38 -15.73
CA VAL A 213 24.12 25.33 -15.84
C VAL A 213 23.52 25.49 -14.45
N SER A 214 23.35 26.74 -14.02
CA SER A 214 22.66 27.06 -12.78
C SER A 214 21.37 27.80 -13.07
N ILE A 215 20.40 27.63 -12.19
CA ILE A 215 19.05 28.14 -12.40
C ILE A 215 18.61 28.90 -11.15
N GLY A 216 18.02 30.07 -11.36
CA GLY A 216 17.49 30.93 -10.32
C GLY A 216 16.05 31.36 -10.59
N PHE A 217 15.28 31.45 -9.51
CA PHE A 217 13.96 32.07 -9.48
C PHE A 217 14.06 33.40 -8.76
N TYR A 218 13.70 34.47 -9.46
CA TYR A 218 13.72 35.83 -8.95
C TYR A 218 12.29 36.35 -8.89
N LEU A 219 11.78 36.54 -7.68
CA LEU A 219 10.41 37.00 -7.46
C LEU A 219 10.40 38.50 -7.23
N PHE A 220 9.61 39.16 -8.08
CA PHE A 220 9.38 40.59 -8.05
C PHE A 220 7.93 40.83 -7.65
N LYS A 221 7.72 41.51 -6.53
CA LYS A 221 6.38 41.86 -6.06
C LYS A 221 5.78 42.89 -7.01
N ASN A 222 4.56 42.64 -7.49
CA ASN A 222 3.87 43.62 -8.32
C ASN A 222 3.41 44.81 -7.48
N PRO A 223 3.41 46.04 -8.04
CA PRO A 223 2.95 47.23 -7.33
C PRO A 223 1.43 47.18 -7.06
N GLN A 224 0.68 46.49 -7.91
CA GLN A 224 -0.74 46.24 -7.76
C GLN A 224 -1.03 44.74 -7.83
N THR A 225 -2.05 44.31 -7.09
CA THR A 225 -2.55 42.95 -7.13
C THR A 225 -3.62 42.80 -8.21
N PHE A 226 -3.44 41.82 -9.10
CA PHE A 226 -4.38 41.54 -10.19
C PHE A 226 -5.30 40.37 -9.85
N TYR A 227 -6.49 40.34 -10.45
CA TYR A 227 -7.50 39.30 -10.19
C TYR A 227 -8.05 38.73 -11.49
N GLY A 228 -8.13 37.40 -11.57
CA GLY A 228 -8.82 36.72 -12.68
C GLY A 228 -8.35 37.13 -14.08
N PRO A 229 -9.24 37.63 -14.95
CA PRO A 229 -8.88 38.00 -16.33
C PRO A 229 -7.90 39.17 -16.40
N ASP A 230 -7.78 39.97 -15.33
CA ASP A 230 -6.87 41.11 -15.27
C ASP A 230 -5.40 40.68 -15.04
N ILE A 231 -5.15 39.39 -14.83
CA ILE A 231 -3.80 38.85 -14.69
C ILE A 231 -3.05 39.02 -16.03
N PRO A 232 -1.96 39.82 -16.06
CA PRO A 232 -1.24 40.09 -17.30
C PRO A 232 -0.57 38.83 -17.83
N ARG A 233 -0.62 38.67 -19.16
CA ARG A 233 0.26 37.76 -19.89
C ARG A 233 1.48 38.54 -20.32
N TYR A 234 2.62 38.20 -19.75
CA TYR A 234 3.87 38.91 -20.02
C TYR A 234 4.45 38.57 -21.38
N THR A 235 4.90 39.58 -22.11
CA THR A 235 5.62 39.43 -23.38
C THR A 235 7.12 39.34 -23.15
N LYS A 236 7.89 39.10 -24.23
CA LYS A 236 9.35 39.16 -24.17
C LYS A 236 9.86 40.59 -23.98
N GLU A 237 9.12 41.61 -24.40
CA GLU A 237 9.48 43.00 -24.08
C GLU A 237 9.31 43.27 -22.57
N ASP A 238 8.24 42.78 -21.96
CA ASP A 238 8.02 42.91 -20.50
C ASP A 238 9.15 42.23 -19.71
N GLU A 239 9.55 41.03 -20.14
CA GLU A 239 10.68 40.31 -19.56
C GLU A 239 11.98 41.13 -19.67
N ALA A 240 12.27 41.70 -20.83
CA ALA A 240 13.47 42.53 -21.03
C ALA A 240 13.44 43.79 -20.15
N LYS A 241 12.26 44.40 -19.94
CA LYS A 241 12.10 45.56 -19.07
C LYS A 241 12.42 45.23 -17.61
N VAL A 242 11.87 44.12 -17.09
CA VAL A 242 12.15 43.65 -15.72
C VAL A 242 13.63 43.29 -15.56
N LEU A 243 14.21 42.58 -16.53
CA LEU A 243 15.63 42.25 -16.49
C LEU A 243 16.54 43.49 -16.47
N LYS A 244 16.20 44.52 -17.24
CA LYS A 244 16.94 45.79 -17.28
C LYS A 244 16.79 46.59 -15.98
N GLU A 245 15.59 46.65 -15.42
CA GLU A 245 15.33 47.34 -14.15
C GLU A 245 16.18 46.76 -13.01
N HIS A 246 16.41 45.45 -13.03
CA HIS A 246 17.10 44.71 -11.98
C HIS A 246 18.57 44.38 -12.28
N GLU A 247 19.16 44.89 -13.38
CA GLU A 247 20.52 44.52 -13.80
C GLU A 247 21.60 44.80 -12.74
N ASN A 248 21.42 45.86 -11.95
CA ASN A 248 22.38 46.30 -10.94
C ASN A 248 22.11 45.72 -9.55
N ASP A 249 21.09 44.87 -9.39
CA ASP A 249 20.80 44.24 -8.11
C ASP A 249 21.97 43.31 -7.69
N PRO A 250 22.49 43.42 -6.46
CA PRO A 250 23.62 42.61 -6.01
C PRO A 250 23.17 41.19 -5.62
N ILE A 251 23.85 40.19 -6.19
CA ILE A 251 23.69 38.75 -5.88
C ILE A 251 24.72 38.34 -4.83
N THR A 252 25.94 38.82 -4.96
CA THR A 252 26.97 38.79 -3.91
C THR A 252 27.65 40.16 -3.88
N PRO A 253 28.51 40.47 -2.90
CA PRO A 253 29.26 41.73 -2.92
C PRO A 253 30.12 41.90 -4.17
N GLU A 254 30.44 40.81 -4.88
CA GLU A 254 31.29 40.78 -6.07
C GLU A 254 30.51 40.58 -7.38
N ILE A 255 29.23 40.17 -7.31
CA ILE A 255 28.44 39.78 -8.50
C ILE A 255 27.08 40.50 -8.46
N SER A 256 26.78 41.23 -9.53
CA SER A 256 25.45 41.78 -9.80
C SER A 256 24.63 40.84 -10.71
N PHE A 257 23.32 41.09 -10.78
CA PHE A 257 22.40 40.35 -11.62
C PHE A 257 22.76 40.43 -13.11
N LYS A 258 23.36 41.54 -13.57
CA LYS A 258 23.87 41.72 -14.93
C LYS A 258 24.82 40.60 -15.37
N VAL A 259 25.71 40.15 -14.48
CA VAL A 259 26.65 39.05 -14.78
C VAL A 259 25.90 37.74 -15.07
N LEU A 260 24.77 37.51 -14.38
CA LEU A 260 23.93 36.34 -14.64
C LEU A 260 23.22 36.46 -16.00
N GLN A 261 22.82 37.68 -16.37
CA GLN A 261 22.18 37.95 -17.66
C GLN A 261 23.14 37.80 -18.84
N GLU A 262 24.39 38.23 -18.70
CA GLU A 262 25.43 38.08 -19.74
C GLU A 262 25.73 36.60 -20.05
N ARG A 263 25.54 35.71 -19.07
CA ARG A 263 25.70 34.26 -19.21
C ARG A 263 24.38 33.51 -19.35
N LYS A 264 23.30 34.22 -19.64
CA LYS A 264 21.97 33.65 -19.79
C LYS A 264 21.91 32.66 -20.95
N ILE A 265 21.33 31.50 -20.67
CA ILE A 265 20.93 30.51 -21.68
C ILE A 265 19.47 30.75 -22.07
N THR A 266 18.61 30.91 -21.06
CA THR A 266 17.18 31.17 -21.25
C THR A 266 16.61 31.90 -20.04
N SER A 267 15.58 32.71 -20.28
CA SER A 267 14.81 33.37 -19.25
C SER A 267 13.33 33.37 -19.63
N THR A 268 12.47 33.38 -18.63
CA THR A 268 11.02 33.47 -18.82
C THR A 268 10.40 34.25 -17.67
N LEU A 269 9.64 35.30 -18.00
CA LEU A 269 8.79 36.04 -17.07
C LEU A 269 7.42 35.36 -16.99
N THR A 270 6.96 35.02 -15.78
CA THR A 270 5.69 34.32 -15.59
C THR A 270 4.92 34.90 -14.41
N ALA A 271 3.64 35.18 -14.65
CA ALA A 271 2.69 35.49 -13.61
C ALA A 271 2.49 34.25 -12.71
N LEU A 272 2.59 34.43 -11.40
CA LEU A 272 2.34 33.37 -10.43
C LEU A 272 0.97 33.57 -9.77
N PRO A 273 -0.12 33.09 -10.38
CA PRO A 273 -1.43 33.11 -9.74
C PRO A 273 -1.41 32.23 -8.50
N GLU A 274 -1.87 32.78 -7.39
CA GLU A 274 -2.05 32.09 -6.13
C GLU A 274 -3.55 31.86 -5.91
N TYR A 275 -3.94 30.61 -5.68
CA TYR A 275 -5.30 30.24 -5.32
C TYR A 275 -5.29 28.92 -4.55
N VAL A 276 -6.33 28.68 -3.77
CA VAL A 276 -6.53 27.44 -3.02
C VAL A 276 -7.94 26.92 -3.33
N TYR A 277 -8.03 25.83 -4.10
CA TYR A 277 -9.30 25.16 -4.30
C TYR A 277 -9.69 24.41 -3.02
N LYS A 278 -10.93 24.59 -2.54
CA LYS A 278 -11.49 23.74 -1.47
C LYS A 278 -11.90 22.35 -1.97
N LYS A 279 -12.27 22.27 -3.26
CA LYS A 279 -12.71 21.02 -3.92
C LYS A 279 -11.87 20.82 -5.17
N TRP A 280 -11.18 19.68 -5.26
CA TRP A 280 -10.27 19.34 -6.37
C TRP A 280 -10.88 18.37 -7.37
N TYR A 281 -12.20 18.17 -7.31
CA TYR A 281 -12.88 17.25 -8.19
C TYR A 281 -14.29 17.75 -8.54
N TYR A 282 -14.77 17.32 -9.70
CA TYR A 282 -16.13 17.49 -10.14
C TYR A 282 -16.54 16.23 -10.89
N GLU A 283 -17.48 15.48 -10.32
CA GLU A 283 -17.88 14.16 -10.82
C GLU A 283 -16.67 13.24 -11.08
N ARG A 284 -16.39 12.95 -12.36
CA ARG A 284 -15.29 12.09 -12.82
C ARG A 284 -14.01 12.85 -13.15
N ILE A 285 -13.98 14.17 -12.95
CA ILE A 285 -12.81 15.04 -13.19
C ILE A 285 -12.12 15.31 -11.87
N VAL A 286 -10.79 15.20 -11.85
CA VAL A 286 -9.95 15.52 -10.68
C VAL A 286 -8.81 16.44 -11.12
N THR A 287 -8.51 17.50 -10.37
CA THR A 287 -7.34 18.35 -10.61
C THR A 287 -6.16 17.88 -9.78
N ILE A 288 -4.96 17.86 -10.36
CA ILE A 288 -3.72 17.42 -9.70
C ILE A 288 -2.55 18.35 -10.00
N GLY A 289 -1.57 18.41 -9.10
CA GLY A 289 -0.38 19.25 -9.30
C GLY A 289 -0.70 20.75 -9.30
N ASP A 290 -0.02 21.50 -10.18
CA ASP A 290 -0.20 22.95 -10.29
C ASP A 290 -1.64 23.37 -10.65
N SER A 291 -2.45 22.46 -11.21
CA SER A 291 -3.87 22.70 -11.47
C SER A 291 -4.69 22.83 -10.19
N ALA A 292 -4.30 22.14 -9.12
CA ALA A 292 -5.04 22.12 -7.86
C ALA A 292 -4.38 22.98 -6.78
N HIS A 293 -3.05 22.97 -6.70
CA HIS A 293 -2.28 23.55 -5.60
C HIS A 293 -0.93 24.12 -6.08
N LYS A 294 -0.99 25.19 -6.87
CA LYS A 294 0.21 25.87 -7.38
C LYS A 294 0.99 26.52 -6.24
N PHE A 295 2.20 26.04 -5.99
CA PHE A 295 3.08 26.57 -4.95
C PHE A 295 3.93 27.74 -5.44
N ASN A 296 4.36 28.57 -4.49
CA ASN A 296 5.45 29.50 -4.73
C ASN A 296 6.77 28.73 -4.99
N PRO A 297 7.51 29.04 -6.08
CA PRO A 297 8.69 28.29 -6.49
C PRO A 297 9.86 28.37 -5.50
N ILE A 298 9.89 29.35 -4.57
CA ILE A 298 10.97 29.51 -3.57
C ILE A 298 11.18 28.24 -2.75
N GLY A 299 10.07 27.59 -2.38
CA GLY A 299 10.10 26.38 -1.57
C GLY A 299 10.55 25.13 -2.33
N GLY A 300 10.47 25.15 -3.67
CA GLY A 300 10.68 23.96 -4.50
C GLY A 300 9.59 22.89 -4.35
N HIS A 301 8.46 23.19 -3.68
CA HIS A 301 7.44 22.18 -3.35
C HIS A 301 6.53 21.77 -4.51
N GLY A 302 6.42 22.57 -5.58
CA GLY A 302 5.46 22.31 -6.67
C GLY A 302 5.56 20.92 -7.28
N GLY A 303 6.78 20.50 -7.68
CA GLY A 303 7.01 19.16 -8.21
C GLY A 303 6.76 18.04 -7.20
N ASN A 304 7.18 18.23 -5.95
CA ASN A 304 7.01 17.24 -4.89
C ASN A 304 5.53 17.03 -4.53
N ALA A 305 4.76 18.11 -4.46
CA ALA A 305 3.31 18.05 -4.23
C ALA A 305 2.58 17.37 -5.40
N ALA A 306 3.03 17.58 -6.64
CA ALA A 306 2.53 16.83 -7.78
C ALA A 306 2.76 15.32 -7.62
N PHE A 307 3.91 14.89 -7.08
CA PHE A 307 4.15 13.48 -6.79
C PHE A 307 3.20 12.95 -5.70
N GLU A 308 3.09 13.67 -4.59
CA GLU A 308 2.25 13.26 -3.45
C GLU A 308 0.77 13.17 -3.82
N THR A 309 0.26 14.13 -4.60
CA THR A 309 -1.14 14.11 -5.04
C THR A 309 -1.43 13.00 -6.04
N SER A 310 -0.50 12.71 -6.96
CA SER A 310 -0.62 11.53 -7.83
C SER A 310 -0.63 10.23 -7.01
N ALA A 311 0.25 10.10 -6.00
CA ALA A 311 0.29 8.93 -5.12
C ALA A 311 -1.02 8.79 -4.31
N ALA A 312 -1.51 9.88 -3.72
CA ALA A 312 -2.76 9.88 -2.96
C ALA A 312 -3.96 9.51 -3.83
N PHE A 313 -3.98 9.97 -5.09
CA PHE A 313 -5.02 9.63 -6.05
C PHE A 313 -5.01 8.13 -6.37
N VAL A 314 -3.85 7.56 -6.71
CA VAL A 314 -3.74 6.12 -7.02
C VAL A 314 -4.07 5.25 -5.82
N ASN A 315 -3.57 5.58 -4.62
CA ASN A 315 -3.93 4.86 -3.38
C ASN A 315 -5.46 4.90 -3.14
N SER A 316 -6.11 6.03 -3.44
CA SER A 316 -7.56 6.16 -3.30
C SER A 316 -8.33 5.31 -4.32
N LEU A 317 -7.80 5.12 -5.53
CA LEU A 317 -8.38 4.23 -6.53
C LEU A 317 -8.28 2.77 -6.08
N GLU A 318 -7.08 2.34 -5.67
CA GLU A 318 -6.82 0.96 -5.24
C GLU A 318 -7.64 0.56 -4.00
N LEU A 319 -7.70 1.44 -2.98
CA LEU A 319 -8.53 1.23 -1.79
C LEU A 319 -10.02 1.10 -2.13
N ARG A 320 -10.52 1.91 -3.06
CA ARG A 320 -11.93 1.88 -3.47
C ARG A 320 -12.24 0.64 -4.31
N GLU A 321 -11.36 0.27 -5.23
CA GLU A 321 -11.54 -0.92 -6.07
C GLU A 321 -11.57 -2.19 -5.21
N SER A 322 -10.59 -2.39 -4.33
CA SER A 322 -10.53 -3.54 -3.43
C SER A 322 -11.79 -3.63 -2.55
N ARG A 323 -12.20 -2.49 -1.97
CA ARG A 323 -13.39 -2.41 -1.14
C ARG A 323 -14.67 -2.73 -1.90
N VAL A 324 -14.90 -2.08 -3.05
CA VAL A 324 -16.10 -2.29 -3.85
C VAL A 324 -16.16 -3.72 -4.37
N THR A 325 -15.02 -4.29 -4.77
CA THR A 325 -14.94 -5.68 -5.22
C THR A 325 -15.32 -6.64 -4.11
N THR A 326 -14.77 -6.47 -2.90
CA THR A 326 -15.12 -7.28 -1.73
C THR A 326 -16.61 -7.20 -1.39
N LEU A 327 -17.18 -5.99 -1.39
CA LEU A 327 -18.61 -5.79 -1.12
C LEU A 327 -19.50 -6.38 -2.21
N LYS A 328 -19.13 -6.23 -3.48
CA LYS A 328 -19.84 -6.79 -4.63
C LYS A 328 -19.83 -8.32 -4.58
N ASP A 329 -18.66 -8.92 -4.38
CA ASP A 329 -18.50 -10.38 -4.37
C ASP A 329 -19.26 -11.00 -3.18
N ALA A 330 -19.17 -10.39 -1.99
CA ALA A 330 -19.94 -10.83 -0.83
C ALA A 330 -21.46 -10.72 -1.06
N SER A 331 -21.92 -9.60 -1.63
CA SER A 331 -23.34 -9.38 -1.93
C SER A 331 -23.86 -10.38 -2.97
N HIS A 332 -23.09 -10.63 -4.04
CA HIS A 332 -23.45 -11.63 -5.04
C HIS A 332 -23.52 -13.02 -4.43
N GLU A 333 -22.54 -13.44 -3.63
CA GLU A 333 -22.54 -14.77 -3.02
C GLU A 333 -23.72 -14.98 -2.06
N GLN A 334 -24.04 -13.95 -1.26
CA GLN A 334 -25.23 -13.98 -0.42
C GLN A 334 -26.51 -14.09 -1.25
N GLN A 335 -26.64 -13.31 -2.33
CA GLN A 335 -27.79 -13.39 -3.23
C GLN A 335 -27.93 -14.77 -3.86
N ARG A 336 -26.84 -15.42 -4.27
CA ARG A 336 -26.86 -16.78 -4.82
C ARG A 336 -27.34 -17.81 -3.81
N THR A 337 -26.87 -17.66 -2.56
CA THR A 337 -27.27 -18.51 -1.44
C THR A 337 -28.76 -18.37 -1.14
N GLU A 338 -29.25 -17.13 -1.04
CA GLU A 338 -30.66 -16.83 -0.76
C GLU A 338 -31.59 -17.22 -1.92
N ALA A 339 -31.14 -17.07 -3.16
CA ALA A 339 -31.87 -17.49 -4.35
C ALA A 339 -31.83 -19.02 -4.57
N MET A 340 -31.04 -19.75 -3.77
CA MET A 340 -30.76 -21.17 -3.93
C MET A 340 -30.39 -21.50 -5.38
N GLU A 341 -29.45 -20.74 -5.95
CA GLU A 341 -29.20 -20.71 -7.39
C GLU A 341 -28.84 -22.11 -7.95
N ASP A 342 -28.08 -22.91 -7.20
CA ASP A 342 -27.65 -24.25 -7.59
C ASP A 342 -28.28 -25.39 -6.75
N SER A 343 -28.03 -26.63 -7.19
CA SER A 343 -28.55 -27.85 -6.57
C SER A 343 -28.01 -28.07 -5.14
N LEU A 344 -26.78 -27.62 -4.86
CA LEU A 344 -26.15 -27.78 -3.57
C LEU A 344 -26.78 -26.83 -2.54
N HIS A 345 -26.97 -25.56 -2.90
CA HIS A 345 -27.64 -24.56 -2.06
C HIS A 345 -29.09 -24.97 -1.76
N LYS A 346 -29.82 -25.54 -2.74
CA LYS A 346 -31.15 -26.11 -2.50
C LYS A 346 -31.13 -27.28 -1.53
N PHE A 347 -30.19 -28.21 -1.68
CA PHE A 347 -30.04 -29.34 -0.77
C PHE A 347 -29.71 -28.89 0.64
N ILE A 348 -28.75 -27.97 0.79
CA ILE A 348 -28.37 -27.40 2.08
C ILE A 348 -29.58 -26.72 2.72
N ALA A 349 -30.27 -25.85 1.99
CA ALA A 349 -31.39 -25.07 2.51
C ALA A 349 -32.63 -25.90 2.86
N LEU A 350 -33.00 -26.87 2.01
CA LEU A 350 -34.24 -27.64 2.19
C LEU A 350 -34.07 -28.91 3.02
N THR A 351 -32.85 -29.44 3.13
CA THR A 351 -32.59 -30.74 3.78
C THR A 351 -31.69 -30.63 5.00
N LEU A 352 -30.56 -29.91 4.93
CA LEU A 352 -29.60 -29.81 6.03
C LEU A 352 -30.00 -28.74 7.06
N LEU A 353 -30.37 -27.54 6.61
CA LEU A 353 -30.69 -26.40 7.48
C LEU A 353 -31.79 -26.71 8.51
N PRO A 354 -32.91 -27.39 8.17
CA PRO A 354 -33.96 -27.73 9.14
C PRO A 354 -33.55 -28.71 10.23
N ILE A 355 -32.49 -29.50 10.01
CA ILE A 355 -31.99 -30.51 10.96
C ILE A 355 -30.68 -30.07 11.65
N THR A 356 -30.15 -28.90 11.27
CA THR A 356 -28.93 -28.35 11.87
C THR A 356 -29.28 -27.62 13.16
N ASP A 357 -28.42 -27.73 14.17
CA ASP A 357 -28.62 -27.05 15.45
C ASP A 357 -28.73 -25.53 15.27
N THR A 358 -29.66 -24.92 16.00
CA THR A 358 -29.93 -23.48 15.94
C THR A 358 -28.70 -22.62 16.23
N GLU A 359 -27.82 -23.00 17.15
CA GLU A 359 -26.61 -22.24 17.45
C GLU A 359 -25.62 -22.29 16.28
N ASP A 360 -25.50 -23.44 15.61
CA ASP A 360 -24.65 -23.56 14.43
C ASP A 360 -25.20 -22.75 13.26
N VAL A 361 -26.52 -22.76 13.06
CA VAL A 361 -27.17 -21.91 12.06
C VAL A 361 -26.94 -20.43 12.38
N MET A 362 -27.19 -19.99 13.61
CA MET A 362 -27.01 -18.60 14.03
C MET A 362 -25.55 -18.16 13.97
N PHE A 363 -24.60 -19.02 14.32
CA PHE A 363 -23.18 -18.74 14.22
C PHE A 363 -22.75 -18.55 12.76
N ASN A 364 -23.16 -19.44 11.87
CA ASN A 364 -22.84 -19.33 10.44
C ASN A 364 -23.53 -18.10 9.81
N PHE A 365 -24.79 -17.85 10.16
CA PHE A 365 -25.55 -16.71 9.65
C PHE A 365 -25.00 -15.36 10.13
N SER A 366 -24.54 -15.29 11.37
CA SER A 366 -23.87 -14.10 11.92
C SER A 366 -22.45 -13.91 11.37
N GLY A 367 -21.71 -15.00 11.11
CA GLY A 367 -20.40 -14.96 10.47
C GLY A 367 -20.44 -14.50 9.01
N ASN A 368 -21.57 -14.70 8.33
CA ASN A 368 -21.81 -14.26 6.95
C ASN A 368 -22.27 -12.79 6.85
N GLN A 369 -22.42 -12.07 7.97
CA GLN A 369 -22.70 -10.64 7.89
C GLN A 369 -21.48 -9.92 7.29
N PRO A 370 -21.64 -9.17 6.19
CA PRO A 370 -20.52 -8.52 5.51
C PRO A 370 -19.80 -7.57 6.47
N TYR A 371 -18.49 -7.41 6.25
CA TYR A 371 -17.62 -6.54 7.03
C TYR A 371 -18.26 -5.14 7.14
N ALA A 372 -18.88 -4.86 8.29
CA ALA A 372 -19.69 -3.67 8.49
C ALA A 372 -18.80 -2.43 8.54
N GLU A 373 -18.51 -1.90 7.36
CA GLU A 373 -17.70 -0.69 7.19
C GLU A 373 -18.32 0.47 7.96
N LYS A 374 -17.49 1.14 8.76
CA LYS A 374 -17.91 2.25 9.60
C LYS A 374 -17.35 3.57 9.09
N LEU A 375 -17.95 4.67 9.52
CA LEU A 375 -17.39 6.00 9.27
C LEU A 375 -16.30 6.27 10.31
N ASP A 376 -15.04 6.22 9.92
CA ASP A 376 -13.91 6.40 10.86
C ASP A 376 -13.90 7.76 11.56
N MET A 377 -14.47 8.76 10.90
CA MET A 377 -14.52 10.14 11.41
C MET A 377 -15.62 10.34 12.48
N VAL A 378 -16.46 9.32 12.70
CA VAL A 378 -17.56 9.35 13.67
C VAL A 378 -17.23 8.36 14.78
N GLU A 379 -17.13 8.86 16.00
CA GLU A 379 -16.89 8.01 17.16
C GLU A 379 -18.08 7.05 17.34
N LEU A 380 -17.78 5.75 17.33
CA LEU A 380 -18.82 4.74 17.49
C LEU A 380 -19.10 4.52 18.98
N PRO A 381 -20.37 4.64 19.41
CA PRO A 381 -20.71 4.35 20.80
C PRO A 381 -20.41 2.86 21.08
N PRO A 382 -19.77 2.54 22.21
CA PRO A 382 -19.46 1.16 22.55
C PRO A 382 -20.77 0.38 22.71
N ARG A 383 -20.87 -0.75 22.01
CA ARG A 383 -21.99 -1.70 22.12
C ARG A 383 -21.43 -3.06 22.55
N PRO A 384 -22.00 -3.71 23.58
CA PRO A 384 -21.59 -5.06 23.96
C PRO A 384 -21.90 -6.03 22.82
N LYS A 385 -20.93 -6.89 22.48
CA LYS A 385 -21.03 -7.88 21.42
C LYS A 385 -20.12 -9.06 21.71
N LEU A 386 -20.49 -10.23 21.19
CA LEU A 386 -19.73 -11.48 21.37
C LEU A 386 -18.68 -11.68 20.27
N ILE A 387 -18.96 -11.19 19.06
CA ILE A 387 -18.11 -11.30 17.88
C ILE A 387 -17.60 -9.91 17.52
N PRO A 388 -16.27 -9.64 17.61
CA PRO A 388 -15.69 -8.36 17.22
C PRO A 388 -15.62 -8.21 15.70
N TYR A 389 -15.69 -6.97 15.21
CA TYR A 389 -15.40 -6.67 13.80
C TYR A 389 -13.89 -6.73 13.51
N LYS A 390 -13.50 -6.83 12.24
CA LYS A 390 -12.08 -7.00 11.85
C LYS A 390 -11.16 -5.89 12.35
N ASP A 391 -11.64 -4.66 12.34
CA ASP A 391 -10.94 -3.47 12.82
C ASP A 391 -10.82 -3.42 14.36
N GLU A 392 -11.58 -4.25 15.07
CA GLU A 392 -11.53 -4.40 16.53
C GLU A 392 -10.64 -5.57 16.96
N LEU A 393 -10.17 -6.38 16.01
CA LEU A 393 -9.23 -7.47 16.26
C LEU A 393 -7.81 -6.90 16.39
N ALA A 394 -7.16 -7.16 17.52
CA ALA A 394 -5.76 -6.80 17.72
C ALA A 394 -4.84 -7.43 16.66
N ASN A 395 -5.20 -8.62 16.15
CA ASN A 395 -4.58 -9.28 15.01
C ASN A 395 -5.64 -10.05 14.22
N PRO A 396 -5.72 -9.90 12.88
CA PRO A 396 -6.62 -10.72 12.08
C PRO A 396 -6.17 -12.19 12.12
N PRO A 397 -7.09 -13.17 12.11
CA PRO A 397 -6.74 -14.58 12.06
C PRO A 397 -5.98 -14.89 10.77
N ALA A 398 -4.76 -15.41 10.89
CA ALA A 398 -3.96 -15.82 9.74
C ALA A 398 -4.53 -17.09 9.11
N LEU A 399 -4.60 -17.13 7.77
CA LEU A 399 -4.89 -18.36 7.04
C LEU A 399 -3.83 -19.40 7.38
N ARG A 400 -4.26 -20.60 7.82
CA ARG A 400 -3.36 -21.72 8.19
C ARG A 400 -2.53 -22.27 7.00
N GLY A 401 -2.72 -21.74 5.79
CA GLY A 401 -1.94 -22.06 4.60
C GLY A 401 -1.92 -23.55 4.26
N SER A 402 -0.79 -24.03 3.71
CA SER A 402 -0.58 -25.45 3.40
C SER A 402 -0.48 -26.35 4.64
N VAL A 403 -0.19 -25.78 5.82
CA VAL A 403 -0.03 -26.54 7.07
C VAL A 403 -1.35 -27.23 7.48
N GLY A 404 -2.49 -26.55 7.29
CA GLY A 404 -3.80 -27.15 7.58
C GLY A 404 -4.10 -28.38 6.72
N TRP A 405 -3.73 -28.36 5.44
CA TRP A 405 -3.89 -29.51 4.55
C TRP A 405 -3.00 -30.69 4.94
N TRP A 406 -1.74 -30.43 5.33
CA TRP A 406 -0.85 -31.48 5.84
C TRP A 406 -1.36 -32.10 7.14
N GLN A 407 -1.94 -31.30 8.04
CA GLN A 407 -2.58 -31.80 9.26
C GLN A 407 -3.78 -32.70 8.94
N MET A 408 -4.60 -32.32 7.96
CA MET A 408 -5.76 -33.12 7.55
C MET A 408 -5.36 -34.43 6.89
N LEU A 409 -4.32 -34.42 6.03
CA LEU A 409 -3.76 -35.63 5.43
C LEU A 409 -3.18 -36.57 6.50
N LEU A 410 -2.45 -36.03 7.47
CA LEU A 410 -1.92 -36.80 8.60
C LEU A 410 -3.05 -37.43 9.42
N TYR A 411 -4.13 -36.70 9.66
CA TYR A 411 -5.31 -37.21 10.36
C TYR A 411 -5.96 -38.39 9.61
N VAL A 412 -6.20 -38.23 8.30
CA VAL A 412 -6.77 -39.30 7.47
C VAL A 412 -5.86 -40.53 7.47
N PHE A 413 -4.55 -40.33 7.38
CA PHE A 413 -3.57 -41.43 7.44
C PHE A 413 -3.60 -42.17 8.79
N ILE A 414 -3.64 -41.45 9.91
CA ILE A 414 -3.77 -42.05 11.25
C ILE A 414 -5.09 -42.80 11.38
N ALA A 415 -6.20 -42.23 10.91
CA ALA A 415 -7.50 -42.86 10.95
C ALA A 415 -7.56 -44.16 10.13
N ILE A 416 -6.99 -44.18 8.91
CA ILE A 416 -6.88 -45.38 8.08
C ILE A 416 -6.00 -46.43 8.76
N SER A 417 -4.87 -46.02 9.32
CA SER A 417 -3.94 -46.93 10.02
C SER A 417 -4.58 -47.56 11.25
N ALA A 418 -5.32 -46.77 12.03
CA ALA A 418 -6.07 -47.25 13.18
C ALA A 418 -7.21 -48.20 12.75
N TYR A 419 -7.95 -47.87 11.70
CA TYR A 419 -8.99 -48.75 11.14
C TYR A 419 -8.40 -50.09 10.67
N TYR A 420 -7.30 -50.06 9.92
CA TYR A 420 -6.63 -51.26 9.44
C TYR A 420 -6.12 -52.13 10.60
N GLY A 421 -5.44 -51.53 11.58
CA GLY A 421 -4.95 -52.25 12.76
C GLY A 421 -6.09 -52.86 13.59
N MET A 422 -7.10 -52.07 13.93
CA MET A 422 -8.18 -52.49 14.82
C MET A 422 -9.16 -53.47 14.18
N TRP A 423 -9.47 -53.34 12.89
CA TRP A 423 -10.56 -54.09 12.27
C TRP A 423 -10.08 -55.07 11.22
N VAL A 424 -9.12 -54.70 10.38
CA VAL A 424 -8.66 -55.57 9.29
C VAL A 424 -7.66 -56.61 9.80
N ARG A 425 -6.61 -56.18 10.51
CA ARG A 425 -5.60 -57.07 11.09
C ARG A 425 -6.14 -57.91 12.24
N SER A 426 -6.88 -57.29 13.16
CA SER A 426 -7.55 -57.97 14.29
C SER A 426 -8.49 -59.09 13.84
N LYS A 427 -9.24 -58.90 12.74
CA LYS A 427 -10.09 -59.93 12.16
C LYS A 427 -9.29 -61.12 11.64
N ASN A 428 -8.14 -60.87 11.01
CA ASN A 428 -7.26 -61.93 10.51
C ASN A 428 -6.56 -62.71 11.65
N GLU A 429 -6.38 -62.11 12.82
CA GLU A 429 -5.79 -62.76 14.00
C GLU A 429 -6.85 -63.27 15.01
N GLY A 430 -8.14 -63.23 14.67
CA GLY A 430 -9.22 -63.76 15.52
C GLY A 430 -9.56 -62.91 16.77
N LEU A 431 -8.93 -61.76 16.95
CA LEU A 431 -9.17 -60.84 18.08
C LEU A 431 -10.56 -60.19 18.02
N ALA A 432 -11.11 -59.98 16.82
CA ALA A 432 -12.42 -59.35 16.65
C ALA A 432 -13.55 -60.14 17.34
N ASP A 433 -13.49 -61.48 17.28
CA ASP A 433 -14.46 -62.37 17.92
C ASP A 433 -14.31 -62.34 19.46
N GLN A 434 -13.07 -62.22 19.95
CA GLN A 434 -12.78 -62.07 21.38
C GLN A 434 -13.30 -60.73 21.93
N PHE A 435 -13.09 -59.63 21.20
CA PHE A 435 -13.65 -58.32 21.56
C PHE A 435 -15.18 -58.31 21.54
N ALA A 436 -15.81 -58.92 20.54
CA ALA A 436 -17.25 -59.05 20.47
C ALA A 436 -17.81 -59.90 21.64
N ALA A 437 -17.10 -60.94 22.07
CA ALA A 437 -17.47 -61.74 23.23
C ALA A 437 -17.37 -60.96 24.55
N ILE A 438 -16.31 -60.14 24.72
CA ILE A 438 -16.13 -59.26 25.89
C ILE A 438 -17.25 -58.22 25.97
N LEU A 439 -17.62 -57.59 24.85
CA LEU A 439 -18.68 -56.59 24.80
C LEU A 439 -20.08 -57.18 25.06
N ARG A 440 -20.35 -58.38 24.56
CA ARG A 440 -21.64 -59.05 24.75
C ARG A 440 -21.82 -59.61 26.16
N SER A 441 -20.76 -60.01 26.84
CA SER A 441 -20.86 -60.65 28.16
C SER A 441 -19.61 -60.44 29.03
N PRO A 442 -19.37 -59.22 29.55
CA PRO A 442 -18.15 -58.88 30.29
C PRO A 442 -17.89 -59.80 31.50
N ARG A 443 -18.96 -60.26 32.17
CA ARG A 443 -18.89 -61.17 33.33
C ARG A 443 -18.61 -62.64 32.98
N LEU A 444 -18.88 -63.07 31.74
CA LEU A 444 -18.64 -64.46 31.31
C LEU A 444 -17.22 -64.65 30.77
N ALA A 445 -16.66 -63.65 30.09
CA ALA A 445 -15.26 -63.67 29.65
C ALA A 445 -14.26 -63.66 30.82
N ALA A 446 -14.60 -62.96 31.92
CA ALA A 446 -13.82 -62.97 33.15
C ALA A 446 -13.91 -64.31 33.92
N LYS A 447 -14.94 -65.13 33.68
CA LYS A 447 -15.15 -66.41 34.37
C LYS A 447 -14.33 -67.56 33.80
N SER A 448 -13.88 -67.45 32.55
CA SER A 448 -13.04 -68.45 31.90
C SER A 448 -11.55 -68.24 32.17
N ASP A 449 -11.14 -67.02 32.51
CA ASP A 449 -9.76 -66.66 32.82
C ASP A 449 -9.75 -65.33 33.61
N ASP A 450 -9.31 -65.36 34.88
CA ASP A 450 -9.28 -64.19 35.77
C ASP A 450 -8.38 -63.06 35.22
N SER A 451 -7.38 -63.40 34.41
CA SER A 451 -6.49 -62.44 33.78
C SER A 451 -7.21 -61.54 32.75
N LEU A 452 -8.22 -62.08 32.05
CA LEU A 452 -9.04 -61.37 31.06
C LEU A 452 -10.02 -60.39 31.70
N GLY A 453 -10.56 -60.73 32.88
CA GLY A 453 -11.41 -59.83 33.66
C GLY A 453 -10.66 -58.57 34.09
N MET A 454 -9.44 -58.73 34.62
CA MET A 454 -8.55 -57.62 34.98
C MET A 454 -8.13 -56.77 33.77
N LEU A 455 -7.86 -57.42 32.62
CA LEU A 455 -7.49 -56.71 31.39
C LEU A 455 -8.64 -55.82 30.87
N SER A 456 -9.89 -56.28 31.00
CA SER A 456 -11.07 -55.49 30.60
C SER A 456 -11.28 -54.25 31.51
N LEU A 457 -11.08 -54.39 32.82
CA LEU A 457 -11.11 -53.27 33.78
C LEU A 457 -9.99 -52.26 33.53
N TYR A 458 -8.79 -52.74 33.18
CA TYR A 458 -7.68 -51.87 32.78
C TYR A 458 -8.01 -51.10 31.49
N PHE A 459 -8.55 -51.78 30.47
CA PHE A 459 -8.95 -51.15 29.21
C PHE A 459 -9.97 -50.03 29.43
N PHE A 460 -11.05 -50.28 30.18
CA PHE A 460 -12.05 -49.26 30.48
C PHE A 460 -11.49 -48.13 31.36
N GLY A 461 -10.60 -48.43 32.31
CA GLY A 461 -9.92 -47.42 33.13
C GLY A 461 -9.03 -46.47 32.32
N VAL A 462 -8.29 -47.01 31.34
CA VAL A 462 -7.45 -46.22 30.43
C VAL A 462 -8.28 -45.36 29.47
N LEU A 463 -9.50 -45.76 29.12
CA LEU A 463 -10.39 -44.97 28.25
C LEU A 463 -11.01 -43.74 28.91
N ILE A 464 -11.10 -43.70 30.24
CA ILE A 464 -11.70 -42.58 30.97
C ILE A 464 -10.93 -41.28 30.73
N GLN A 465 -9.60 -41.29 30.79
CA GLN A 465 -8.79 -40.08 30.65
C GLN A 465 -8.87 -39.48 29.22
N PRO A 466 -8.76 -40.26 28.13
CA PRO A 466 -8.99 -39.80 26.77
C PRO A 466 -10.36 -39.22 26.50
N VAL A 467 -11.40 -39.92 26.95
CA VAL A 467 -12.78 -39.48 26.78
C VAL A 467 -13.05 -38.19 27.54
N SER A 468 -12.48 -38.05 28.75
CA SER A 468 -12.62 -36.84 29.58
C SER A 468 -11.94 -35.62 28.96
N ILE A 469 -10.70 -35.77 28.50
CA ILE A 469 -9.97 -34.66 27.84
C ILE A 469 -10.68 -34.25 26.56
N TRP A 470 -11.14 -35.22 25.76
CA TRP A 470 -11.88 -34.95 24.54
C TRP A 470 -13.21 -34.23 24.83
N LEU A 471 -14.03 -34.71 25.75
CA LEU A 471 -15.31 -34.07 26.13
C LEU A 471 -15.13 -32.63 26.62
N VAL A 472 -14.03 -32.31 27.31
CA VAL A 472 -13.82 -30.99 27.93
C VAL A 472 -13.08 -30.02 27.00
N GLU A 473 -12.04 -30.46 26.29
CA GLU A 473 -11.19 -29.57 25.48
C GLU A 473 -11.50 -29.62 23.99
N ALA A 474 -12.01 -30.72 23.43
CA ALA A 474 -12.28 -30.82 21.98
C ALA A 474 -13.45 -29.94 21.56
N CYS A 475 -14.45 -29.76 22.44
CA CYS A 475 -15.61 -28.91 22.17
C CYS A 475 -15.27 -27.40 22.18
N ARG A 476 -14.04 -27.00 22.56
CA ARG A 476 -13.63 -25.59 22.49
C ARG A 476 -13.24 -25.23 21.07
N LYS A 477 -13.92 -24.25 20.50
CA LYS A 477 -13.71 -23.74 19.12
C LYS A 477 -12.27 -23.32 18.80
N ARG A 478 -11.47 -22.90 19.80
CA ARG A 478 -10.03 -22.61 19.63
C ARG A 478 -9.19 -23.85 19.27
N ASN A 479 -9.66 -25.03 19.67
CA ASN A 479 -9.02 -26.32 19.44
C ASN A 479 -9.56 -26.99 18.18
N ASP A 480 -10.46 -26.34 17.45
CA ASP A 480 -11.01 -26.87 16.21
C ASP A 480 -9.90 -27.14 15.20
N MET A 481 -9.89 -28.37 14.67
CA MET A 481 -8.85 -28.96 13.82
C MET A 481 -7.44 -28.99 14.43
N ASN A 482 -7.30 -28.91 15.76
CA ASN A 482 -6.04 -29.17 16.46
C ASN A 482 -5.97 -30.64 16.93
N LEU A 483 -4.78 -31.18 17.20
CA LEU A 483 -4.61 -32.58 17.63
C LEU A 483 -5.42 -32.94 18.88
N VAL A 484 -5.66 -31.95 19.75
CA VAL A 484 -6.47 -32.08 20.98
C VAL A 484 -7.95 -32.32 20.69
N ALA A 485 -8.48 -31.82 19.57
CA ALA A 485 -9.87 -32.02 19.17
C ALA A 485 -10.10 -33.31 18.36
N MET A 486 -9.03 -34.07 18.08
CA MET A 486 -9.06 -35.28 17.26
C MET A 486 -9.12 -36.53 18.16
N PRO A 487 -10.31 -37.09 18.44
CA PRO A 487 -10.45 -38.21 19.37
C PRO A 487 -9.64 -39.41 18.89
N THR A 488 -9.71 -39.76 17.62
CA THR A 488 -8.97 -40.88 17.01
C THR A 488 -7.46 -40.81 17.22
N VAL A 489 -6.85 -39.62 17.21
CA VAL A 489 -5.41 -39.45 17.46
C VAL A 489 -5.08 -39.71 18.93
N TRP A 490 -5.89 -39.19 19.85
CA TRP A 490 -5.68 -39.39 21.29
C TRP A 490 -5.96 -40.82 21.73
N PHE A 491 -6.97 -41.47 21.15
CA PHE A 491 -7.23 -42.89 21.30
C PHE A 491 -6.10 -43.74 20.70
N ALA A 492 -5.56 -43.39 19.52
CA ALA A 492 -4.44 -44.12 18.93
C ALA A 492 -3.15 -43.98 19.76
N LEU A 493 -2.82 -42.78 20.24
CA LEU A 493 -1.64 -42.51 21.08
C LEU A 493 -1.72 -43.18 22.45
N SER A 494 -2.89 -43.16 23.11
CA SER A 494 -3.07 -43.82 24.41
C SER A 494 -2.95 -45.34 24.28
N GLN A 495 -3.49 -45.94 23.21
CA GLN A 495 -3.30 -47.37 22.92
C GLN A 495 -1.83 -47.70 22.62
N TRP A 496 -1.13 -46.84 21.89
CA TRP A 496 0.30 -47.00 21.63
C TRP A 496 1.15 -46.91 22.90
N LEU A 497 0.91 -45.94 23.78
CA LEU A 497 1.60 -45.81 25.07
C LEU A 497 1.30 -46.98 26.01
N ALA A 498 0.05 -47.47 26.02
CA ALA A 498 -0.33 -48.65 26.79
C ALA A 498 0.38 -49.92 26.28
N LEU A 499 0.53 -50.08 24.97
CA LEU A 499 1.31 -51.16 24.35
C LEU A 499 2.79 -51.07 24.72
N VAL A 500 3.39 -49.87 24.67
CA VAL A 500 4.80 -49.66 25.04
C VAL A 500 5.04 -49.95 26.52
N LEU A 501 4.15 -49.53 27.42
CA LEU A 501 4.24 -49.86 28.84
C LEU A 501 4.09 -51.36 29.09
N SER A 502 3.15 -52.02 28.41
CA SER A 502 2.96 -53.48 28.51
C SER A 502 4.20 -54.24 28.00
N TYR A 503 4.82 -53.76 26.92
CA TYR A 503 6.07 -54.31 26.40
C TYR A 503 7.27 -54.06 27.33
N HIS A 504 7.32 -52.89 27.97
CA HIS A 504 8.37 -52.56 28.94
C HIS A 504 8.28 -53.43 30.22
N TYR A 505 7.08 -53.71 30.71
CA TYR A 505 6.87 -54.66 31.82
C TYR A 505 7.17 -56.10 31.41
N SER A 506 6.77 -56.52 30.20
CA SER A 506 7.08 -57.86 29.68
C SER A 506 8.59 -58.10 29.53
N ILE A 507 9.36 -57.11 29.05
CA ILE A 507 10.83 -57.17 28.98
C ILE A 507 11.47 -57.20 30.37
N ARG A 508 10.89 -56.50 31.35
CA ARG A 508 11.39 -56.48 32.74
C ARG A 508 11.23 -57.85 33.41
N ASP A 509 10.19 -58.60 33.07
CA ASP A 509 9.98 -59.97 33.55
C ASP A 509 10.82 -61.01 32.77
N THR A 510 11.24 -60.73 31.53
CA THR A 510 12.16 -61.61 30.77
C THR A 510 13.63 -61.41 31.15
N LEU A 511 14.00 -60.23 31.65
CA LEU A 511 15.34 -59.95 32.17
C LEU A 511 15.36 -60.23 33.68
N CYS A 512 15.51 -61.51 34.03
CA CYS A 512 15.89 -61.94 35.37
C CYS A 512 17.17 -61.21 35.81
N PHE A 513 17.04 -60.16 36.62
CA PHE A 513 18.13 -59.78 37.50
C PHE A 513 18.18 -60.80 38.65
N PRO A 514 19.36 -61.36 38.98
CA PRO A 514 19.47 -62.39 40.01
C PRO A 514 18.98 -61.83 41.34
N THR A 515 18.20 -62.65 42.05
CA THR A 515 17.90 -62.49 43.47
C THR A 515 19.20 -62.31 44.26
N LEU A 516 19.49 -61.06 44.64
CA LEU A 516 20.46 -60.76 45.67
C LEU A 516 19.85 -61.19 47.01
N SER A 517 20.30 -62.34 47.51
CA SER A 517 20.05 -62.76 48.88
C SER A 517 20.67 -61.73 49.83
N LEU A 518 19.85 -60.94 50.51
CA LEU A 518 20.26 -60.22 51.70
C LEU A 518 19.66 -60.93 52.91
N THR A 519 20.45 -61.88 53.42
CA THR A 519 20.42 -62.30 54.82
C THR A 519 20.60 -61.09 55.73
N GLY A 520 19.71 -60.96 56.72
CA GLY A 520 20.02 -60.31 57.99
C GLY A 520 19.92 -58.78 58.03
N GLY A 521 18.85 -58.27 58.64
CA GLY A 521 18.79 -56.87 59.07
C GLY A 521 17.38 -56.46 59.51
N ARG A 522 17.05 -56.72 60.78
CA ARG A 522 15.91 -56.09 61.46
C ARG A 522 16.12 -54.57 61.49
N PHE A 523 15.10 -53.77 61.19
CA PHE A 523 14.30 -53.04 62.19
C PHE A 523 13.42 -51.95 61.54
N HIS A 524 12.21 -51.84 62.10
CA HIS A 524 11.32 -50.69 62.13
C HIS A 524 12.06 -49.35 62.33
N VAL A 525 11.59 -48.26 61.69
CA VAL A 525 10.56 -47.32 62.19
C VAL A 525 9.82 -46.73 60.99
#